data_AF-A0A645FFU8-F1
#
_entry.id   AF-A0A645FFU8-F1
#
_cell.length_a   1.000
_cell.length_b   1.000
_cell.length_c   1.000
_cell.angle_alpha   90.00
_cell.angle_beta   90.00
_cell.angle_gamma   90.00
#
_symmetry.space_group_name_H-M   'P 1'
#
loop_
_entity.id
_entity.type
_entity.pdbx_description
1 polymer ?
#
loop_
_entity_poly.entity_id
_entity_poly.type
_entity_poly.pdbx_seq_one_letter_code
_entity_poly.pdbx_strand_id
1 'polypeptide(L)' 'MIINTPTKGKISSREGFLLRRTAMEYNLPCITSLDTVSAIIKALSSFDEKDEVEIYSLDQY' A
#
# COMPACT_ATOMS: atom_id res chain seq x y z
N MET A 1 -3.80 -1.47 7.45
CA MET A 1 -3.31 -1.87 6.12
C MET A 1 -3.57 -3.36 5.94
N ILE A 2 -4.01 -3.79 4.74
CA ILE A 2 -4.30 -5.19 4.39
C ILE A 2 -3.35 -5.61 3.26
N ILE A 3 -2.84 -6.84 3.32
CA ILE A 3 -2.05 -7.46 2.24
C ILE A 3 -2.86 -8.64 1.69
N ASN A 4 -3.32 -8.53 0.45
CA ASN A 4 -4.10 -9.54 -0.25
C ASN A 4 -3.27 -10.11 -1.40
N THR A 5 -2.74 -11.33 -1.30
CA THR A 5 -1.98 -11.98 -2.38
C THR A 5 -2.89 -12.92 -3.19
N PRO A 6 -3.53 -12.48 -4.30
CA PRO A 6 -4.45 -13.33 -5.05
C PRO A 6 -3.69 -14.44 -5.77
N THR A 7 -4.10 -15.69 -5.57
CA THR A 7 -3.49 -16.86 -6.21
C THR A 7 -4.10 -17.21 -7.57
N LYS A 8 -5.31 -16.71 -7.89
CA LYS A 8 -5.98 -16.87 -9.19
C LYS A 8 -6.90 -15.67 -9.48
N GLY A 9 -6.77 -15.07 -10.67
CA GLY A 9 -7.53 -13.88 -11.08
C GLY A 9 -8.87 -14.17 -11.78
N LYS A 10 -9.51 -13.10 -12.28
CA LYS A 10 -10.68 -13.09 -13.19
C LYS A 10 -12.03 -13.63 -12.69
N ILE A 11 -12.21 -13.83 -11.39
CA ILE A 11 -13.51 -14.19 -10.80
C ILE A 11 -13.87 -13.19 -9.71
N SER A 12 -14.82 -12.31 -9.99
CA SER A 12 -15.28 -11.23 -9.10
C SER A 12 -16.10 -11.74 -7.90
N SER A 13 -16.67 -12.94 -7.98
CA SER A 13 -17.40 -13.58 -6.87
C SER A 13 -16.51 -14.14 -5.77
N ARG A 14 -15.18 -14.05 -5.90
CA ARG A 14 -14.24 -14.55 -4.90
C ARG A 14 -14.10 -13.60 -3.73
N GLU A 15 -13.87 -14.16 -2.56
CA GLU A 15 -13.64 -13.43 -1.30
C GLU A 15 -12.57 -12.35 -1.42
N GLY A 16 -11.50 -12.60 -2.19
CA GLY A 16 -10.45 -11.61 -2.42
C GLY A 16 -10.93 -10.32 -3.12
N PHE A 17 -11.98 -10.37 -3.94
CA PHE A 17 -12.60 -9.17 -4.52
C PHE A 17 -13.41 -8.40 -3.48
N LEU A 18 -14.23 -9.12 -2.69
CA LEU A 18 -15.01 -8.52 -1.61
C LEU A 18 -14.12 -7.85 -0.56
N LEU A 19 -13.02 -8.49 -0.19
CA LEU A 19 -12.02 -7.96 0.74
C LEU A 19 -11.46 -6.62 0.23
N ARG A 20 -11.02 -6.55 -1.05
CA ARG A 20 -10.47 -5.32 -1.63
C ARG A 20 -11.50 -4.19 -1.69
N ARG A 21 -12.75 -4.51 -2.07
CA ARG A 21 -13.85 -3.54 -2.10
C ARG A 21 -14.12 -2.99 -0.70
N THR A 22 -14.24 -3.87 0.28
CA THR A 22 -14.47 -3.48 1.68
C THR A 22 -13.32 -2.62 2.18
N ALA A 23 -12.07 -3.00 1.92
CA ALA A 23 -10.90 -2.20 2.30
C ALA A 23 -10.96 -0.76 1.76
N MET A 24 -11.34 -0.58 0.48
CA MET A 24 -11.53 0.75 -0.10
C MET A 24 -12.69 1.53 0.57
N GLU A 25 -13.83 0.88 0.83
CA GLU A 25 -14.98 1.52 1.48
C GLU A 25 -14.64 2.06 2.89
N TYR A 26 -13.70 1.44 3.59
CA TYR A 26 -13.21 1.87 4.90
C TYR A 26 -11.93 2.74 4.86
N ASN A 27 -11.50 3.19 3.68
CA ASN A 27 -10.23 3.93 3.51
C ASN A 27 -9.00 3.19 4.08
N LEU A 28 -9.03 1.86 4.04
CA LEU A 28 -7.91 1.02 4.47
C LEU A 28 -7.01 0.70 3.27
N PRO A 29 -5.70 1.00 3.34
CA PRO A 29 -4.76 0.64 2.29
C PRO A 29 -4.75 -0.87 2.05
N CYS A 30 -4.89 -1.28 0.79
CA CYS A 30 -4.88 -2.69 0.37
C CYS A 30 -3.78 -2.94 -0.66
N ILE A 31 -2.78 -3.74 -0.30
CA ILE A 31 -1.66 -4.10 -1.19
C ILE A 31 -1.93 -5.47 -1.80
N THR A 32 -1.74 -5.61 -3.11
CA THR A 32 -2.01 -6.86 -3.83
C THR A 32 -0.81 -7.59 -4.40
N SER A 33 0.39 -7.04 -4.22
CA SER A 33 1.66 -7.61 -4.69
C SER A 33 2.68 -7.64 -3.56
N LEU A 34 3.39 -8.77 -3.43
CA LEU A 34 4.52 -8.88 -2.50
C LEU A 34 5.68 -7.98 -2.89
N ASP A 35 5.83 -7.65 -4.18
CA ASP A 35 6.86 -6.71 -4.63
C ASP A 35 6.61 -5.31 -4.06
N THR A 36 5.34 -4.88 -4.04
CA THR A 36 4.94 -3.60 -3.43
C THR A 36 5.18 -3.61 -1.93
N VAL A 37 4.87 -4.72 -1.24
CA VAL A 37 5.18 -4.86 0.21
C VAL A 37 6.68 -4.73 0.45
N SER A 38 7.50 -5.40 -0.36
CA SER A 38 8.96 -5.34 -0.27
C SER A 38 9.50 -3.94 -0.49
N ALA A 39 8.96 -3.21 -1.47
CA ALA A 39 9.33 -1.82 -1.72
C ALA A 39 8.96 -0.89 -0.55
N ILE A 40 7.78 -1.08 0.04
CA ILE A 40 7.34 -0.32 1.21
C ILE A 40 8.25 -0.60 2.41
N ILE A 41 8.59 -1.86 2.68
CA ILE A 41 9.51 -2.21 3.77
C ILE A 41 10.86 -1.53 3.55
N LYS A 42 11.41 -1.60 2.33
CA LYS A 42 12.68 -0.93 2.00
C LYS A 42 12.60 0.58 2.20
N ALA A 43 11.52 1.22 1.75
CA ALA A 43 11.31 2.65 1.92
C ALA A 43 11.18 3.05 3.39
N LEU A 44 10.46 2.27 4.20
CA LEU A 44 10.32 2.52 5.63
C LEU A 44 11.63 2.29 6.38
N SER A 45 12.43 1.31 5.96
CA SER A 45 13.75 1.03 6.53
C SER A 45 14.84 2.01 6.09
N SER A 46 14.62 2.81 5.06
CA SER A 46 15.58 3.83 4.61
C SER A 46 15.47 5.16 5.33
N PHE A 47 14.51 5.32 6.25
CA PHE A 47 14.45 6.48 7.15
C PHE A 47 15.10 6.09 8.49
N ASP A 48 16.20 6.75 8.85
CA ASP A 48 16.63 6.77 10.24
C ASP A 48 15.76 7.79 11.00
N GLU A 49 15.49 7.56 12.29
CA GLU A 49 14.68 8.47 13.14
C GLU A 49 15.26 9.92 13.20
N LYS A 50 16.47 10.11 12.69
CA LYS A 50 17.22 11.37 12.66
C LYS A 50 17.26 12.06 11.30
N ASP A 51 16.68 11.47 10.26
CA ASP A 51 16.63 12.11 8.94
C ASP A 51 15.55 13.21 8.93
N GLU A 52 15.99 14.46 8.96
CA GLU A 52 15.10 15.61 8.75
C GLU A 52 14.62 15.60 7.29
N VAL A 53 13.34 15.28 7.10
CA VAL A 53 12.69 15.40 5.80
C VAL A 53 12.41 16.88 5.54
N GLU A 54 13.16 17.49 4.63
CA GLU A 54 12.87 18.86 4.18
C GLU A 54 11.57 18.86 3.36
N ILE A 55 10.54 19.48 3.91
CA ILE A 55 9.22 19.64 3.27
C ILE A 55 9.20 21.00 2.57
N TYR A 56 9.16 20.97 1.24
CA TYR A 56 8.96 22.16 0.42
C TYR A 56 7.51 22.24 -0.06
N SER A 57 6.89 23.41 0.06
CA SER A 57 5.57 23.66 -0.54
C SER A 57 5.74 23.82 -2.05
N LEU A 58 4.80 23.31 -2.86
CA LEU A 58 4.86 23.47 -4.32
C LEU A 58 4.95 24.95 -4.75
N ASP A 59 4.45 25.87 -3.94
CA ASP A 59 4.50 27.31 -4.19
C ASP A 59 5.92 27.92 -4.13
N GLN A 60 6.93 27.13 -3.75
CA GLN A 60 8.34 27.52 -3.67
C GLN A 60 9.17 27.14 -4.91
N TYR A 61 8.56 26.56 -5.95
CA TYR A 61 9.20 26.17 -7.21
C TYR A 61 8.80 27.11 -8.35
#